data_AF-A0A956FT48-F1
#
_entry.id   AF-A0A956FT48-F1
#
_cell.length_a   1.000
_cell.length_b   1.000
_cell.length_c   1.000
_cell.angle_alpha   90.00
_cell.angle_beta   90.00
_cell.angle_gamma   90.00
#
_symmetry.space_group_name_H-M   'P 1'
#
loop_
_entity.id
_entity.type
_entity.pdbx_description
1 polymer ?
#
loop_
_entity_poly.entity_id
_entity_poly.type
_entity_poly.pdbx_seq_one_letter_code
_entity_poly.pdbx_strand_id
1 'polypeptide(L)'
;STTDPTTGDTSTTTDGPGDAWLYTEGNHIYTGNGELWRARGANIHDTRSCNACTWGPPDVDEVKRRVDALVDDWGANFMRLTLESYAAAEGRVHWASFADDADYLADIVEIVDYIGTKPDTWVMVSMWVDPSFTDMGWPSAETAARWELLTAAFADDPHVLFGLVNEPQANFNGDLDGQVWTAMNDTVAAIRAAETSAGGGSHIIAVQGTRAWARVLDYYVDHPITAGDGANVAYETHIYNPEEDFDQLLVGPAETLPVIIGEFGPGQGMELSDTAALMDLATSLDVPHLAWTFHMRCAPNLLVDNSGGGCGVDMPLMPTEWGTQLRDRLLAPW
;
A
#
# COMPACT_ATOMS: atom_id res chain seq x y z
N SER A 1 50.62 7.06 -43.41
CA SER A 1 49.29 7.68 -43.57
C SER A 1 48.28 6.67 -43.11
N THR A 2 48.03 6.64 -41.81
CA THR A 2 47.20 5.66 -41.11
C THR A 2 46.09 6.45 -40.45
N THR A 3 44.87 6.19 -40.89
CA THR A 3 43.61 6.71 -40.37
C THR A 3 43.28 6.05 -39.05
N ASP A 4 43.03 6.86 -38.02
CA ASP A 4 42.47 6.43 -36.74
C ASP A 4 41.05 7.05 -36.63
N PRO A 5 40.00 6.29 -36.34
CA PRO A 5 38.68 6.84 -36.08
C PRO A 5 38.54 7.14 -34.58
N THR A 6 38.26 8.40 -34.25
CA THR A 6 37.77 8.83 -32.94
C THR A 6 36.43 8.16 -32.63
N THR A 7 36.44 7.22 -31.69
CA THR A 7 35.25 6.78 -30.96
C THR A 7 34.82 7.89 -30.01
N GLY A 8 33.65 8.47 -30.27
CA GLY A 8 32.93 9.32 -29.33
C GLY A 8 32.39 8.43 -28.20
N ASP A 9 32.86 8.70 -26.99
CA ASP A 9 32.33 8.12 -25.77
C ASP A 9 31.10 8.95 -25.35
N THR A 10 29.91 8.52 -25.77
CA THR A 10 28.67 8.98 -25.16
C THR A 10 28.54 8.27 -23.81
N SER A 11 29.11 8.91 -22.78
CA SER A 11 28.72 8.67 -21.40
C SER A 11 27.23 8.98 -21.28
N THR A 12 26.42 7.93 -21.31
CA THR A 12 25.05 7.95 -20.80
C THR A 12 25.16 8.01 -19.28
N THR A 13 25.00 9.21 -18.72
CA THR A 13 24.61 9.37 -17.33
C THR A 13 23.28 8.65 -17.15
N THR A 14 23.32 7.51 -16.47
CA THR A 14 22.14 6.93 -15.83
C THR A 14 21.74 7.92 -14.74
N ASP A 15 20.85 8.85 -15.07
CA ASP A 15 20.20 9.69 -14.07
C ASP A 15 19.47 8.73 -13.13
N GLY A 16 19.95 8.63 -11.89
CA GLY A 16 19.21 7.94 -10.83
C GLY A 16 17.83 8.60 -10.65
N PRO A 17 16.90 7.92 -9.97
CA PRO A 17 15.66 8.57 -9.54
C PRO A 17 16.03 9.87 -8.82
N GLY A 18 15.40 10.99 -9.20
CA GLY A 18 15.67 12.27 -8.53
C GLY A 18 15.46 12.13 -7.03
N ASP A 19 16.21 12.89 -6.22
CA ASP A 19 16.37 12.72 -4.76
C ASP A 19 15.08 12.48 -3.93
N ALA A 20 13.90 12.82 -4.47
CA ALA A 20 12.60 12.63 -3.82
C ALA A 20 11.97 11.24 -4.01
N TRP A 21 12.30 10.50 -5.08
CA TRP A 21 11.61 9.26 -5.46
C TRP A 21 12.14 8.02 -4.74
N LEU A 22 11.25 7.11 -4.36
CA LEU A 22 11.64 5.76 -3.94
C LEU A 22 12.05 4.90 -5.13
N TYR A 23 12.91 3.92 -4.90
CA TYR A 23 13.23 2.88 -5.89
C TYR A 23 13.53 1.53 -5.26
N THR A 24 13.37 0.46 -6.04
CA THR A 24 13.76 -0.90 -5.61
C THR A 24 15.14 -1.27 -6.13
N GLU A 25 15.97 -1.88 -5.29
CA GLU A 25 17.24 -2.48 -5.71
C GLU A 25 17.49 -3.76 -4.89
N GLY A 26 17.74 -4.87 -5.60
CA GLY A 26 17.80 -6.18 -4.97
C GLY A 26 16.49 -6.51 -4.24
N ASN A 27 16.59 -6.91 -2.98
CA ASN A 27 15.47 -7.26 -2.10
C ASN A 27 15.03 -6.10 -1.19
N HIS A 28 15.39 -4.86 -1.51
CA HIS A 28 15.09 -3.70 -0.67
C HIS A 28 14.51 -2.52 -1.46
N ILE A 29 13.93 -1.58 -0.71
CA ILE A 29 13.44 -0.29 -1.19
C ILE A 29 14.37 0.79 -0.62
N TYR A 30 14.70 1.77 -1.45
CA TYR A 30 15.60 2.88 -1.12
C TYR A 30 14.92 4.21 -1.42
N THR A 31 15.36 5.24 -0.73
CA THR A 31 15.03 6.64 -1.08
C THR A 31 15.96 7.14 -2.18
N GLY A 32 15.60 8.22 -2.87
CA GLY A 32 16.38 8.76 -4.00
C GLY A 32 17.81 9.17 -3.64
N ASN A 33 18.12 9.38 -2.36
CA ASN A 33 19.46 9.66 -1.87
C ASN A 33 20.34 8.40 -1.67
N GLY A 34 19.78 7.20 -1.86
CA GLY A 34 20.45 5.90 -1.71
C GLY A 34 20.37 5.28 -0.30
N GLU A 35 19.61 5.86 0.63
CA GLU A 35 19.36 5.29 1.96
C GLU A 35 18.25 4.25 1.93
N LEU A 36 18.39 3.19 2.73
CA LEU A 36 17.34 2.19 2.93
C LEU A 36 16.06 2.86 3.42
N TRP A 37 14.95 2.58 2.73
CA TRP A 37 13.66 3.13 3.08
C TRP A 37 13.04 2.33 4.24
N ARG A 38 12.99 2.98 5.40
CA ARG A 38 12.56 2.40 6.68
C ARG A 38 11.25 3.03 7.11
N ALA A 39 10.15 2.35 6.81
CA ALA A 39 8.82 2.93 6.87
C ALA A 39 7.85 2.07 7.71
N ARG A 40 7.15 2.69 8.66
CA ARG A 40 6.18 2.04 9.55
C ARG A 40 4.95 2.90 9.74
N GLY A 41 3.81 2.23 9.88
CA GLY A 41 2.60 2.90 10.35
C GLY A 41 1.40 1.99 10.28
N ALA A 42 0.30 2.51 9.73
CA ALA A 42 -0.97 1.81 9.71
C ALA A 42 -1.80 2.12 8.47
N ASN A 43 -2.75 1.24 8.22
CA ASN A 43 -3.84 1.46 7.29
C ASN A 43 -4.77 2.55 7.85
N ILE A 44 -5.21 3.47 7.00
CA ILE A 44 -6.26 4.45 7.26
C ILE A 44 -7.37 4.26 6.21
N HIS A 45 -8.60 4.56 6.59
CA HIS A 45 -9.71 4.57 5.64
C HIS A 45 -9.86 5.94 4.99
N ASP A 46 -10.33 5.93 3.74
CA ASP A 46 -10.86 7.11 3.07
C ASP A 46 -12.10 7.68 3.80
N THR A 47 -12.76 8.65 3.18
CA THR A 47 -13.97 9.28 3.74
C THR A 47 -15.14 8.31 3.97
N ARG A 48 -15.12 7.07 3.44
CA ARG A 48 -16.17 6.05 3.67
C ARG A 48 -15.95 5.26 4.94
N SER A 49 -14.73 5.26 5.47
CA SER A 49 -14.42 4.91 6.86
C SER A 49 -14.83 3.46 7.21
N CYS A 50 -14.43 2.46 6.42
CA CYS A 50 -14.84 1.05 6.61
C CYS A 50 -16.37 0.93 6.56
N ASN A 51 -16.95 1.42 5.46
CA ASN A 51 -18.38 1.57 5.20
C ASN A 51 -19.11 2.48 6.19
N ALA A 52 -18.51 2.87 7.33
CA ALA A 52 -19.18 3.49 8.45
C ALA A 52 -19.78 4.86 8.12
N CYS A 53 -19.09 5.65 7.30
CA CYS A 53 -19.47 7.03 6.99
C CYS A 53 -20.23 7.15 5.66
N THR A 54 -20.45 6.05 4.93
CA THR A 54 -21.07 6.06 3.60
C THR A 54 -22.51 6.60 3.57
N TRP A 55 -23.18 6.74 4.71
CA TRP A 55 -24.54 7.29 4.83
C TRP A 55 -24.61 8.79 5.15
N GLY A 56 -23.46 9.43 5.39
CA GLY A 56 -23.32 10.89 5.54
C GLY A 56 -22.66 11.51 4.31
N PRO A 57 -22.45 12.83 4.24
CA PRO A 57 -21.50 13.41 3.30
C PRO A 57 -20.05 13.00 3.65
N PRO A 58 -19.12 12.99 2.68
CA PRO A 58 -17.71 12.74 2.95
C PRO A 58 -17.13 13.82 3.89
N ASP A 59 -16.16 13.43 4.71
CA ASP A 59 -15.47 14.31 5.65
C ASP A 59 -13.95 14.14 5.52
N VAL A 60 -13.36 14.95 4.62
CA VAL A 60 -11.91 14.97 4.37
C VAL A 60 -11.14 15.45 5.60
N ASP A 61 -11.68 16.41 6.35
CA ASP A 61 -11.03 16.96 7.53
C ASP A 61 -10.90 15.92 8.65
N GLU A 62 -11.88 15.01 8.80
CA GLU A 62 -11.76 13.87 9.71
C GLU A 62 -10.63 12.91 9.29
N VAL A 63 -10.44 12.66 7.99
CA VAL A 63 -9.31 11.82 7.52
C VAL A 63 -7.98 12.53 7.82
N LYS A 64 -7.88 13.83 7.56
CA LYS A 64 -6.68 14.63 7.88
C LYS A 64 -6.38 14.64 9.39
N ARG A 65 -7.40 14.74 10.24
CA ARG A 65 -7.25 14.65 11.69
C ARG A 65 -6.68 13.30 12.14
N ARG A 66 -7.02 12.21 11.44
CA ARG A 66 -6.45 10.88 11.69
C ARG A 66 -5.02 10.77 11.20
N VAL A 67 -4.71 11.37 10.05
CA VAL A 67 -3.33 11.52 9.55
C VAL A 67 -2.47 12.26 10.59
N ASP A 68 -2.96 13.39 11.11
CA ASP A 68 -2.25 14.15 12.16
C ASP A 68 -1.97 13.30 13.39
N ALA A 69 -2.97 12.59 13.90
CA ALA A 69 -2.77 11.73 15.08
C ALA A 69 -1.79 10.57 14.80
N LEU A 70 -1.88 9.93 13.63
CA LEU A 70 -1.03 8.79 13.30
C LEU A 70 0.44 9.23 13.05
N VAL A 71 0.64 10.37 12.40
CA VAL A 71 1.98 10.89 12.09
C VAL A 71 2.56 11.66 13.27
N ASP A 72 1.86 12.70 13.74
CA ASP A 72 2.41 13.67 14.69
C ASP A 72 2.41 13.13 16.13
N ASP A 73 1.39 12.34 16.52
CA ASP A 73 1.30 11.80 17.88
C ASP A 73 1.88 10.39 18.01
N TRP A 74 1.78 9.55 16.96
CA TRP A 74 2.25 8.16 16.99
C TRP A 74 3.59 7.96 16.29
N GLY A 75 4.04 8.90 15.46
CA GLY A 75 5.34 8.81 14.78
C GLY A 75 5.36 7.89 13.55
N ALA A 76 4.21 7.62 12.94
CA ALA A 76 4.17 6.91 11.67
C ALA A 76 4.81 7.75 10.56
N ASN A 77 5.50 7.09 9.65
CA ASN A 77 6.02 7.69 8.42
C ASN A 77 5.53 6.95 7.16
N PHE A 78 4.73 5.91 7.32
CA PHE A 78 4.12 5.20 6.21
C PHE A 78 2.66 4.90 6.50
N MET A 79 1.78 5.22 5.55
CA MET A 79 0.35 4.96 5.67
C MET A 79 -0.16 4.24 4.43
N ARG A 80 -1.23 3.47 4.59
CA ARG A 80 -2.02 2.96 3.46
C ARG A 80 -3.39 3.61 3.47
N LEU A 81 -3.71 4.39 2.44
CA LEU A 81 -5.04 4.95 2.23
C LEU A 81 -5.89 3.90 1.51
N THR A 82 -6.83 3.32 2.23
CA THR A 82 -7.72 2.27 1.72
C THR A 82 -8.93 2.90 1.02
N LEU A 83 -8.92 2.85 -0.31
CA LEU A 83 -10.00 3.38 -1.14
C LEU A 83 -11.18 2.41 -1.16
N GLU A 84 -12.37 2.93 -0.90
CA GLU A 84 -13.59 2.13 -0.79
C GLU A 84 -14.64 2.61 -1.81
N SER A 85 -15.34 1.67 -2.45
CA SER A 85 -16.35 1.93 -3.49
C SER A 85 -17.26 0.72 -3.63
N TYR A 86 -18.51 0.94 -4.03
CA TYR A 86 -19.51 -0.13 -4.14
C TYR A 86 -20.16 -0.16 -5.52
N ALA A 87 -20.75 -1.31 -5.88
CA ALA A 87 -21.43 -1.46 -7.17
C ALA A 87 -22.74 -0.66 -7.26
N ALA A 88 -23.34 -0.32 -6.12
CA ALA A 88 -24.61 0.42 -6.06
C ALA A 88 -24.72 1.21 -4.75
N ALA A 89 -25.60 2.21 -4.75
CA ALA A 89 -25.86 3.04 -3.57
C ALA A 89 -26.36 2.23 -2.38
N GLU A 90 -27.41 1.44 -2.56
CA GLU A 90 -28.06 0.69 -1.45
C GLU A 90 -28.36 1.56 -0.21
N GLY A 91 -28.69 2.84 -0.43
CA GLY A 91 -28.96 3.82 0.63
C GLY A 91 -27.74 4.61 1.12
N ARG A 92 -26.54 4.31 0.62
CA ARG A 92 -25.33 5.13 0.81
C ARG A 92 -25.42 6.44 0.03
N VAL A 93 -24.87 7.50 0.60
CA VAL A 93 -24.76 8.84 0.03
C VAL A 93 -23.57 8.91 -0.93
N HIS A 94 -22.37 8.50 -0.52
CA HIS A 94 -21.19 8.41 -1.38
C HIS A 94 -20.71 6.95 -1.44
N TRP A 95 -20.93 6.34 -2.61
CA TRP A 95 -20.70 4.92 -2.88
C TRP A 95 -19.95 4.69 -4.19
N ALA A 96 -20.09 5.63 -5.13
CA ALA A 96 -19.53 5.53 -6.46
C ALA A 96 -18.00 5.53 -6.40
N SER A 97 -17.39 4.94 -7.43
CA SER A 97 -15.95 4.95 -7.63
C SER A 97 -15.47 6.34 -8.04
N PHE A 98 -14.20 6.65 -7.77
CA PHE A 98 -13.54 7.87 -8.24
C PHE A 98 -13.52 7.99 -9.77
N ALA A 99 -13.75 6.88 -10.50
CA ALA A 99 -13.93 6.90 -11.95
C ALA A 99 -15.26 7.53 -12.37
N ASP A 100 -16.29 7.46 -11.53
CA ASP A 100 -17.65 7.95 -11.79
C ASP A 100 -18.00 9.20 -10.96
N ASP A 101 -17.19 9.50 -9.95
CA ASP A 101 -17.38 10.58 -9.00
C ASP A 101 -16.10 11.42 -8.90
N ALA A 102 -16.11 12.55 -9.62
CA ALA A 102 -14.98 13.48 -9.66
C ALA A 102 -14.73 14.18 -8.32
N ASP A 103 -15.76 14.34 -7.48
CA ASP A 103 -15.61 14.93 -6.14
C ASP A 103 -14.87 13.93 -5.25
N TYR A 104 -15.17 12.63 -5.35
CA TYR A 104 -14.38 11.61 -4.63
C TYR A 104 -12.92 11.55 -5.10
N LEU A 105 -12.64 11.66 -6.41
CA LEU A 105 -11.25 11.75 -6.87
C LEU A 105 -10.54 12.98 -6.28
N ALA A 106 -11.23 14.13 -6.21
CA ALA A 106 -10.68 15.34 -5.60
C ALA A 106 -10.42 15.16 -4.10
N ASP A 107 -11.32 14.51 -3.35
CA ASP A 107 -11.11 14.17 -1.94
C ASP A 107 -9.86 13.29 -1.75
N ILE A 108 -9.66 12.28 -2.59
CA ILE A 108 -8.48 11.40 -2.55
C ILE A 108 -7.20 12.19 -2.76
N VAL A 109 -7.16 13.06 -3.79
CA VAL A 109 -6.01 13.92 -4.07
C VAL A 109 -5.75 14.86 -2.90
N GLU A 110 -6.78 15.51 -2.35
CA GLU A 110 -6.63 16.43 -1.23
C GLU A 110 -6.07 15.74 0.03
N ILE A 111 -6.46 14.49 0.30
CA ILE A 111 -5.93 13.70 1.41
C ILE A 111 -4.46 13.32 1.16
N VAL A 112 -4.13 12.86 -0.05
CA VAL A 112 -2.77 12.44 -0.42
C VAL A 112 -1.80 13.62 -0.43
N ASP A 113 -2.22 14.78 -0.96
CA ASP A 113 -1.46 16.03 -0.91
C ASP A 113 -1.20 16.44 0.53
N TYR A 114 -2.22 16.35 1.40
CA TYR A 114 -2.08 16.67 2.81
C TYR A 114 -1.05 15.77 3.50
N ILE A 115 -1.07 14.46 3.21
CA ILE A 115 -0.04 13.53 3.71
C ILE A 115 1.35 13.95 3.23
N GLY A 116 1.49 14.35 1.96
CA GLY A 116 2.76 14.83 1.39
C GLY A 116 3.32 16.10 2.05
N THR A 117 2.50 16.84 2.81
CA THR A 117 2.98 17.97 3.63
C THR A 117 3.71 17.54 4.91
N LYS A 118 3.56 16.27 5.31
CA LYS A 118 4.23 15.72 6.50
C LYS A 118 5.69 15.36 6.15
N PRO A 119 6.65 15.69 7.03
CA PRO A 119 8.05 15.39 6.77
C PRO A 119 8.27 13.89 6.69
N ASP A 120 9.11 13.46 5.74
CA ASP A 120 9.54 12.06 5.55
C ASP A 120 8.37 11.07 5.64
N THR A 121 7.23 11.37 5.02
CA THR A 121 6.02 10.55 5.12
C THR A 121 5.56 10.10 3.74
N TRP A 122 5.23 8.81 3.62
CA TRP A 122 4.76 8.19 2.38
C TRP A 122 3.37 7.60 2.53
N VAL A 123 2.64 7.52 1.42
CA VAL A 123 1.31 6.92 1.36
C VAL A 123 1.21 5.90 0.25
N MET A 124 0.80 4.68 0.61
CA MET A 124 0.32 3.70 -0.35
C MET A 124 -1.17 3.95 -0.60
N VAL A 125 -1.50 4.47 -1.78
CA VAL A 125 -2.88 4.53 -2.26
C VAL A 125 -3.24 3.11 -2.71
N SER A 126 -4.30 2.53 -2.16
CA SER A 126 -4.68 1.16 -2.46
C SER A 126 -6.17 1.00 -2.62
N MET A 127 -6.61 0.36 -3.71
CA MET A 127 -8.00 -0.02 -3.86
C MET A 127 -8.30 -1.17 -2.91
N TRP A 128 -9.15 -0.90 -1.92
CA TRP A 128 -9.44 -1.85 -0.85
C TRP A 128 -10.74 -2.62 -1.09
N VAL A 129 -11.84 -1.90 -1.30
CA VAL A 129 -13.13 -2.45 -1.71
C VAL A 129 -13.53 -1.72 -2.97
N ASP A 130 -13.60 -2.44 -4.09
CA ASP A 130 -13.89 -1.83 -5.36
C ASP A 130 -14.61 -2.82 -6.29
N PRO A 131 -15.69 -2.39 -6.98
CA PRO A 131 -16.47 -3.28 -7.84
C PRO A 131 -15.74 -3.70 -9.13
N SER A 132 -14.57 -3.14 -9.44
CA SER A 132 -13.79 -3.56 -10.61
C SER A 132 -13.03 -4.87 -10.39
N PHE A 133 -12.87 -5.33 -9.15
CA PHE A 133 -12.17 -6.58 -8.89
C PHE A 133 -12.95 -7.77 -9.43
N THR A 134 -12.23 -8.87 -9.68
CA THR A 134 -12.89 -10.16 -9.88
C THR A 134 -13.54 -10.63 -8.56
N ASP A 135 -14.46 -11.60 -8.64
CA ASP A 135 -15.04 -12.25 -7.45
C ASP A 135 -13.98 -12.85 -6.50
N MET A 136 -12.76 -13.08 -6.99
CA MET A 136 -11.63 -13.63 -6.24
C MET A 136 -10.70 -12.55 -5.68
N GLY A 137 -11.03 -11.26 -5.85
CA GLY A 137 -10.24 -10.13 -5.39
C GLY A 137 -9.01 -9.82 -6.25
N TRP A 138 -8.97 -10.31 -7.49
CA TRP A 138 -7.87 -10.01 -8.42
C TRP A 138 -8.19 -8.74 -9.20
N PRO A 139 -7.17 -7.98 -9.65
CA PRO A 139 -7.44 -6.89 -10.57
C PRO A 139 -8.02 -7.41 -11.88
N SER A 140 -8.92 -6.64 -12.49
CA SER A 140 -9.45 -6.88 -13.82
C SER A 140 -8.98 -5.81 -14.80
N ALA A 141 -9.40 -5.90 -16.07
CA ALA A 141 -9.18 -4.83 -17.03
C ALA A 141 -9.84 -3.50 -16.61
N GLU A 142 -10.96 -3.56 -15.88
CA GLU A 142 -11.58 -2.36 -15.32
C GLU A 142 -10.75 -1.80 -14.16
N THR A 143 -10.14 -2.66 -13.35
CA THR A 143 -9.20 -2.25 -12.30
C THR A 143 -7.99 -1.54 -12.90
N ALA A 144 -7.44 -2.05 -14.01
CA ALA A 144 -6.35 -1.42 -14.74
C ALA A 144 -6.74 -0.02 -15.27
N ALA A 145 -7.94 0.13 -15.84
CA ALA A 145 -8.43 1.43 -16.31
C ALA A 145 -8.62 2.44 -15.15
N ARG A 146 -9.03 1.97 -13.96
CA ARG A 146 -9.11 2.82 -12.76
C ARG A 146 -7.72 3.24 -12.28
N TRP A 147 -6.73 2.35 -12.35
CA TRP A 147 -5.35 2.69 -12.05
C TRP A 147 -4.79 3.77 -12.98
N GLU A 148 -5.11 3.77 -14.28
CA GLU A 148 -4.68 4.84 -15.18
C GLU A 148 -5.14 6.24 -14.69
N LEU A 149 -6.34 6.34 -14.10
CA LEU A 149 -6.85 7.59 -13.53
C LEU A 149 -6.06 8.03 -12.28
N LEU A 150 -5.81 7.11 -11.35
CA LEU A 150 -5.03 7.41 -10.15
C LEU A 150 -3.58 7.75 -10.50
N THR A 151 -2.97 7.01 -11.44
CA THR A 151 -1.62 7.29 -11.93
C THR A 151 -1.53 8.66 -12.59
N ALA A 152 -2.54 9.06 -13.36
CA ALA A 152 -2.57 10.40 -13.93
C ALA A 152 -2.73 11.48 -12.86
N ALA A 153 -3.52 11.23 -11.81
CA ALA A 153 -3.72 12.16 -10.70
C ALA A 153 -2.45 12.37 -9.86
N PHE A 154 -1.64 11.31 -9.70
CA PHE A 154 -0.45 11.30 -8.84
C PHE A 154 0.88 11.26 -9.59
N ALA A 155 0.90 11.57 -10.88
CA ALA A 155 2.09 11.37 -11.73
C ALA A 155 3.36 12.06 -11.21
N ASP A 156 3.20 13.17 -10.49
CA ASP A 156 4.28 14.02 -9.99
C ASP A 156 4.49 13.91 -8.46
N ASP A 157 3.89 12.90 -7.80
CA ASP A 157 3.86 12.77 -6.34
C ASP A 157 4.81 11.67 -5.83
N PRO A 158 6.10 11.98 -5.58
CA PRO A 158 7.11 10.98 -5.22
C PRO A 158 6.89 10.30 -3.86
N HIS A 159 6.02 10.84 -3.00
CA HIS A 159 5.64 10.24 -1.72
C HIS A 159 4.56 9.16 -1.86
N VAL A 160 4.02 8.95 -3.07
CA VAL A 160 2.96 7.97 -3.34
C VAL A 160 3.54 6.61 -3.73
N LEU A 161 2.89 5.56 -3.24
CA LEU A 161 3.03 4.18 -3.71
C LEU A 161 1.66 3.68 -4.17
N PHE A 162 1.63 2.72 -5.09
CA PHE A 162 0.38 2.12 -5.58
C PHE A 162 0.25 0.68 -5.09
N GLY A 163 -0.80 0.38 -4.30
CA GLY A 163 -1.15 -0.97 -3.87
C GLY A 163 -2.34 -1.52 -4.66
N LEU A 164 -2.10 -2.41 -5.62
CA LEU A 164 -3.03 -2.70 -6.73
C LEU A 164 -4.47 -3.06 -6.32
N VAL A 165 -4.59 -3.98 -5.38
CA VAL A 165 -5.85 -4.48 -4.79
C VAL A 165 -5.62 -4.75 -3.30
N ASN A 166 -6.66 -5.12 -2.52
CA ASN A 166 -6.42 -5.54 -1.15
C ASN A 166 -5.85 -6.95 -1.06
N GLU A 167 -6.63 -7.93 -1.49
CA GLU A 167 -6.44 -9.31 -1.08
C GLU A 167 -6.97 -10.25 -2.16
N PRO A 168 -6.08 -10.81 -3.01
CA PRO A 168 -6.39 -12.04 -3.72
C PRO A 168 -6.75 -13.13 -2.70
N GLN A 169 -8.04 -13.48 -2.62
CA GLN A 169 -8.62 -14.07 -1.41
C GLN A 169 -8.32 -15.56 -1.23
N ALA A 170 -8.67 -16.41 -2.21
CA ALA A 170 -8.56 -17.87 -2.05
C ALA A 170 -7.28 -18.42 -2.69
N ASN A 171 -7.38 -19.39 -3.62
CA ASN A 171 -6.22 -19.99 -4.29
C ASN A 171 -5.21 -20.67 -3.33
N PHE A 172 -5.68 -21.29 -2.24
CA PHE A 172 -4.80 -21.88 -1.21
C PHE A 172 -3.82 -22.95 -1.73
N ASN A 173 -4.17 -23.64 -2.81
CA ASN A 173 -3.35 -24.70 -3.39
C ASN A 173 -2.43 -24.20 -4.52
N GLY A 174 -2.52 -22.92 -4.91
CA GLY A 174 -1.69 -22.31 -5.95
C GLY A 174 -2.10 -22.65 -7.39
N ASP A 175 -3.18 -23.39 -7.62
CA ASP A 175 -3.60 -23.79 -8.98
C ASP A 175 -3.86 -22.57 -9.90
N LEU A 176 -4.14 -21.41 -9.31
CA LEU A 176 -4.47 -20.18 -10.03
C LEU A 176 -3.35 -19.14 -10.00
N ASP A 177 -2.16 -19.42 -9.44
CA ASP A 177 -1.13 -18.40 -9.28
C ASP A 177 -0.73 -17.71 -10.58
N GLY A 178 -0.56 -18.48 -11.66
CA GLY A 178 -0.21 -17.91 -12.95
C GLY A 178 -1.28 -16.94 -13.47
N GLN A 179 -2.55 -17.15 -13.10
CA GLN A 179 -3.65 -16.24 -13.46
C GLN A 179 -3.64 -14.99 -12.60
N VAL A 180 -3.41 -15.13 -11.29
CA VAL A 180 -3.26 -13.97 -10.39
C VAL A 180 -2.06 -13.13 -10.80
N TRP A 181 -0.91 -13.77 -11.04
CA TRP A 181 0.30 -13.15 -11.53
C TRP A 181 0.05 -12.40 -12.84
N THR A 182 -0.66 -13.01 -13.80
CA THR A 182 -0.98 -12.35 -15.08
C THR A 182 -1.81 -11.09 -14.84
N ALA A 183 -2.85 -11.17 -14.01
CA ALA A 183 -3.70 -10.03 -13.69
C ALA A 183 -2.92 -8.88 -13.03
N MET A 184 -2.03 -9.21 -12.09
CA MET A 184 -1.15 -8.23 -11.45
C MET A 184 -0.17 -7.62 -12.44
N ASN A 185 0.50 -8.44 -13.26
CA ASN A 185 1.47 -8.00 -14.26
C ASN A 185 0.83 -7.11 -15.32
N ASP A 186 -0.38 -7.44 -15.79
CA ASP A 186 -1.13 -6.62 -16.75
C ASP A 186 -1.53 -5.27 -16.16
N THR A 187 -1.89 -5.24 -14.88
CA THR A 187 -2.22 -3.99 -14.16
C THR A 187 -0.98 -3.12 -13.95
N VAL A 188 0.17 -3.71 -13.60
CA VAL A 188 1.46 -3.01 -13.56
C VAL A 188 1.79 -2.42 -14.94
N ALA A 189 1.56 -3.17 -16.03
CA ALA A 189 1.80 -2.67 -17.37
C ALA A 189 0.94 -1.44 -17.70
N ALA A 190 -0.33 -1.43 -17.29
CA ALA A 190 -1.22 -0.27 -17.47
C ALA A 190 -0.73 0.95 -16.70
N ILE A 191 -0.34 0.79 -15.43
CA ILE A 191 0.24 1.87 -14.62
C ILE A 191 1.51 2.42 -15.27
N ARG A 192 2.46 1.55 -15.66
CA ARG A 192 3.71 1.99 -16.28
C ARG A 192 3.48 2.72 -17.61
N ALA A 193 2.47 2.31 -18.38
CA ALA A 193 2.07 3.02 -19.60
C ALA A 193 1.48 4.40 -19.30
N ALA A 194 0.67 4.52 -18.24
CA ALA A 194 0.13 5.80 -17.78
C ALA A 194 1.23 6.74 -17.25
N GLU A 195 2.17 6.25 -16.43
CA GLU A 195 3.33 7.04 -15.97
C GLU A 195 4.17 7.55 -17.15
N THR A 196 4.47 6.68 -18.12
CA THR A 196 5.19 7.05 -19.34
C THR A 196 4.46 8.14 -20.12
N SER A 197 3.13 8.08 -20.17
CA SER A 197 2.30 9.07 -20.87
C SER A 197 2.25 10.40 -20.14
N ALA A 198 2.28 10.38 -18.81
CA ALA A 198 2.32 11.57 -17.97
C ALA A 198 3.70 12.24 -17.96
N GLY A 199 4.78 11.46 -18.17
CA GLY A 199 6.16 11.96 -18.18
C GLY A 199 6.74 12.17 -16.78
N GLY A 200 6.08 11.64 -15.74
CA GLY A 200 6.52 11.65 -14.34
C GLY A 200 7.55 10.57 -14.02
N GLY A 201 7.90 10.45 -12.73
CA GLY A 201 8.71 9.35 -12.21
C GLY A 201 7.94 8.03 -12.13
N SER A 202 8.66 6.93 -11.89
CA SER A 202 8.03 5.63 -11.66
C SER A 202 7.83 5.38 -10.17
N HIS A 203 6.57 5.31 -9.74
CA HIS A 203 6.19 4.98 -8.37
C HIS A 203 6.58 3.54 -8.03
N ILE A 204 6.75 3.26 -6.75
CA ILE A 204 6.72 1.88 -6.26
C ILE A 204 5.30 1.34 -6.44
N ILE A 205 5.19 0.19 -7.11
CA ILE A 205 3.93 -0.56 -7.21
C ILE A 205 4.03 -1.80 -6.33
N ALA A 206 3.22 -1.84 -5.29
CA ALA A 206 3.05 -2.99 -4.41
C ALA A 206 2.04 -3.98 -5.01
N VAL A 207 2.51 -5.20 -5.31
CA VAL A 207 1.68 -6.30 -5.82
C VAL A 207 1.39 -7.30 -4.71
N GLN A 208 0.12 -7.56 -4.46
CA GLN A 208 -0.31 -8.39 -3.34
C GLN A 208 -0.08 -9.89 -3.61
N GLY A 209 0.19 -10.67 -2.56
CA GLY A 209 0.40 -12.11 -2.65
C GLY A 209 -0.69 -12.85 -3.41
N THR A 210 -0.34 -13.92 -4.11
CA THR A 210 -1.24 -14.58 -5.07
C THR A 210 -2.31 -15.47 -4.42
N ARG A 211 -2.23 -15.66 -3.10
CA ARG A 211 -3.05 -16.64 -2.36
C ARG A 211 -3.43 -16.15 -0.98
N ALA A 212 -4.48 -16.77 -0.45
CA ALA A 212 -4.87 -16.76 0.95
C ALA A 212 -4.95 -15.34 1.51
N TRP A 213 -5.69 -14.48 0.82
CA TRP A 213 -5.84 -13.06 1.12
C TRP A 213 -4.47 -12.37 1.20
N ALA A 214 -3.76 -12.35 0.08
CA ALA A 214 -2.44 -11.73 -0.05
C ALA A 214 -1.32 -12.26 0.86
N ARG A 215 -1.47 -13.42 1.52
CA ARG A 215 -0.44 -13.94 2.44
C ARG A 215 0.84 -14.41 1.75
N VAL A 216 0.70 -15.07 0.60
CA VAL A 216 1.77 -15.92 0.08
C VAL A 216 2.46 -15.27 -1.12
N LEU A 217 3.78 -15.11 -1.02
CA LEU A 217 4.64 -14.49 -2.04
C LEU A 217 5.50 -15.49 -2.83
N ASP A 218 5.48 -16.78 -2.46
CA ASP A 218 6.40 -17.81 -3.00
C ASP A 218 6.42 -17.88 -4.53
N TYR A 219 5.27 -17.70 -5.18
CA TYR A 219 5.16 -17.74 -6.62
C TYR A 219 6.00 -16.65 -7.30
N TYR A 220 6.09 -15.46 -6.70
CA TYR A 220 6.84 -14.33 -7.22
C TYR A 220 8.36 -14.51 -7.12
N VAL A 221 8.85 -15.39 -6.25
CA VAL A 221 10.30 -15.65 -6.11
C VAL A 221 10.88 -16.19 -7.42
N ASP A 222 10.16 -17.09 -8.08
CA ASP A 222 10.56 -17.65 -9.39
C ASP A 222 9.88 -16.97 -10.59
N HIS A 223 8.86 -16.14 -10.33
CA HIS A 223 8.07 -15.43 -11.34
C HIS A 223 7.89 -13.96 -10.94
N PRO A 224 8.96 -13.15 -10.89
CA PRO A 224 8.81 -11.73 -10.59
C PRO A 224 7.93 -11.05 -11.65
N ILE A 225 7.31 -9.93 -11.29
CA ILE A 225 6.60 -9.08 -12.26
C ILE A 225 7.60 -8.62 -13.33
N THR A 226 7.20 -8.71 -14.59
CA THR A 226 8.06 -8.37 -15.75
C THR A 226 7.61 -7.10 -16.46
N ALA A 227 6.37 -6.65 -16.23
CA ALA A 227 5.88 -5.38 -16.74
C ALA A 227 6.75 -4.21 -16.27
N GLY A 228 7.03 -3.27 -17.17
CA GLY A 228 7.95 -2.16 -16.90
C GLY A 228 9.37 -2.60 -16.54
N ASP A 229 9.83 -3.74 -17.09
CA ASP A 229 11.11 -4.37 -16.79
C ASP A 229 11.30 -4.72 -15.30
N GLY A 230 10.20 -4.88 -14.55
CA GLY A 230 10.22 -5.12 -13.10
C GLY A 230 10.69 -3.90 -12.28
N ALA A 231 10.81 -2.72 -12.91
CA ALA A 231 11.24 -1.51 -12.23
C ALA A 231 10.25 -1.12 -11.12
N ASN A 232 10.78 -0.81 -9.95
CA ASN A 232 10.03 -0.26 -8.81
C ASN A 232 8.80 -1.12 -8.44
N VAL A 233 8.94 -2.44 -8.47
CA VAL A 233 7.89 -3.37 -7.98
C VAL A 233 8.28 -3.87 -6.60
N ALA A 234 7.36 -3.73 -5.64
CA ALA A 234 7.44 -4.35 -4.32
C ALA A 234 6.35 -5.42 -4.18
N TYR A 235 6.57 -6.40 -3.32
CA TYR A 235 5.67 -7.54 -3.12
C TYR A 235 5.04 -7.46 -1.74
N GLU A 236 3.72 -7.35 -1.70
CA GLU A 236 2.95 -7.07 -0.49
C GLU A 236 2.36 -8.33 0.10
N THR A 237 2.60 -8.55 1.40
CA THR A 237 2.02 -9.65 2.18
C THR A 237 1.14 -9.16 3.32
N HIS A 238 0.04 -9.88 3.57
CA HIS A 238 -0.88 -9.65 4.69
C HIS A 238 -0.75 -10.76 5.71
N ILE A 239 -0.12 -10.51 6.86
CA ILE A 239 0.25 -11.56 7.82
C ILE A 239 -0.64 -11.46 9.07
N TYR A 240 -1.55 -12.42 9.21
CA TYR A 240 -2.36 -12.63 10.41
C TYR A 240 -2.13 -14.03 10.99
N ASN A 241 -0.92 -14.54 10.79
CA ASN A 241 -0.51 -15.88 11.14
C ASN A 241 0.31 -15.88 12.45
N PRO A 242 0.38 -17.01 13.17
CA PRO A 242 1.30 -17.16 14.30
C PRO A 242 2.77 -17.10 13.84
N GLU A 243 3.69 -16.83 14.78
CA GLU A 243 5.12 -16.68 14.51
C GLU A 243 5.75 -17.88 13.76
N GLU A 244 5.22 -19.10 13.95
CA GLU A 244 5.72 -20.30 13.28
C GLU A 244 5.63 -20.27 11.74
N ASP A 245 4.78 -19.41 11.18
CA ASP A 245 4.60 -19.27 9.73
C ASP A 245 5.49 -18.18 9.10
N PHE A 246 6.15 -17.34 9.90
CA PHE A 246 6.86 -16.14 9.39
C PHE A 246 8.02 -16.48 8.45
N ASP A 247 8.68 -17.62 8.66
CA ASP A 247 9.76 -18.06 7.78
C ASP A 247 9.26 -18.22 6.32
N GLN A 248 8.09 -18.84 6.15
CA GLN A 248 7.52 -19.07 4.83
C GLN A 248 6.89 -17.81 4.23
N LEU A 249 6.22 -16.99 5.06
CA LEU A 249 5.44 -15.85 4.58
C LEU A 249 6.28 -14.59 4.34
N LEU A 250 7.38 -14.44 5.08
CA LEU A 250 8.20 -13.24 5.06
C LEU A 250 9.68 -13.53 4.80
N VAL A 251 10.33 -14.36 5.63
CA VAL A 251 11.81 -14.51 5.58
C VAL A 251 12.25 -15.02 4.21
N GLY A 252 11.69 -16.15 3.74
CA GLY A 252 12.04 -16.74 2.46
C GLY A 252 11.85 -15.77 1.28
N PRO A 253 10.65 -15.17 1.10
CA PRO A 253 10.44 -14.17 0.05
C PRO A 253 11.37 -12.94 0.15
N ALA A 254 11.61 -12.42 1.36
CA ALA A 254 12.44 -11.23 1.58
C ALA A 254 13.94 -11.47 1.30
N GLU A 255 14.39 -12.71 1.10
CA GLU A 255 15.76 -12.98 0.66
C GLU A 255 16.03 -12.48 -0.77
N THR A 256 15.00 -12.39 -1.62
CA THR A 256 15.16 -12.06 -3.05
C THR A 256 14.23 -10.97 -3.55
N LEU A 257 13.10 -10.74 -2.86
CA LEU A 257 12.09 -9.77 -3.25
C LEU A 257 12.12 -8.53 -2.34
N PRO A 258 11.91 -7.32 -2.87
CA PRO A 258 11.56 -6.16 -2.05
C PRO A 258 10.15 -6.34 -1.49
N VAL A 259 10.05 -6.67 -0.20
CA VAL A 259 8.76 -6.98 0.45
C VAL A 259 8.22 -5.79 1.22
N ILE A 260 6.89 -5.65 1.25
CA ILE A 260 6.14 -4.77 2.15
C ILE A 260 5.15 -5.64 2.95
N ILE A 261 5.05 -5.45 4.26
CA ILE A 261 3.93 -6.02 5.03
C ILE A 261 2.79 -4.99 4.99
N GLY A 262 1.82 -5.21 4.11
CA GLY A 262 0.73 -4.27 3.87
C GLY A 262 -0.37 -4.27 4.93
N GLU A 263 -0.50 -5.41 5.62
CA GLU A 263 -1.52 -5.63 6.62
C GLU A 263 -1.07 -6.66 7.66
N PHE A 264 -1.23 -6.35 8.95
CA PHE A 264 -1.12 -7.33 10.03
C PHE A 264 -1.82 -6.82 11.29
N GLY A 265 -2.16 -7.74 12.19
CA GLY A 265 -2.72 -7.40 13.49
C GLY A 265 -3.20 -8.65 14.24
N PRO A 266 -3.59 -8.52 15.52
CA PRO A 266 -4.05 -9.65 16.30
C PRO A 266 -5.39 -10.15 15.76
N GLY A 267 -5.49 -11.44 15.49
CA GLY A 267 -6.66 -12.06 14.85
C GLY A 267 -6.27 -13.16 13.89
N GLN A 268 -7.25 -13.97 13.48
CA GLN A 268 -7.08 -15.09 12.54
C GLN A 268 -5.97 -16.10 12.86
N GLY A 269 -5.55 -16.18 14.13
CA GLY A 269 -4.47 -17.07 14.59
C GLY A 269 -3.27 -16.33 15.18
N MET A 270 -3.12 -15.04 14.90
CA MET A 270 -2.06 -14.18 15.45
C MET A 270 -2.46 -13.59 16.81
N GLU A 271 -1.62 -13.80 17.83
CA GLU A 271 -1.71 -13.16 19.14
C GLU A 271 -0.95 -11.82 19.17
N LEU A 272 -1.14 -11.03 20.24
CA LEU A 272 -0.37 -9.79 20.44
C LEU A 272 1.14 -10.03 20.61
N SER A 273 1.56 -11.20 21.06
CA SER A 273 2.99 -11.55 21.09
C SER A 273 3.54 -11.80 19.69
N ASP A 274 2.75 -12.43 18.81
CA ASP A 274 3.15 -12.65 17.42
C ASP A 274 3.26 -11.32 16.66
N THR A 275 2.37 -10.35 16.93
CA THR A 275 2.48 -9.01 16.30
C THR A 275 3.75 -8.28 16.72
N ALA A 276 4.16 -8.42 17.99
CA ALA A 276 5.43 -7.88 18.46
C ALA A 276 6.62 -8.57 17.77
N ALA A 277 6.59 -9.90 17.67
CA ALA A 277 7.61 -10.68 16.98
C ALA A 277 7.71 -10.32 15.49
N LEU A 278 6.58 -10.11 14.81
CA LEU A 278 6.56 -9.71 13.40
C LEU A 278 7.19 -8.32 13.20
N MET A 279 6.89 -7.35 14.08
CA MET A 279 7.51 -6.02 14.01
C MET A 279 9.02 -6.06 14.28
N ASP A 280 9.47 -6.92 15.19
CA ASP A 280 10.91 -7.16 15.42
C ASP A 280 11.59 -7.79 14.19
N LEU A 281 10.96 -8.82 13.62
CA LEU A 281 11.46 -9.49 12.43
C LEU A 281 11.52 -8.54 11.23
N ALA A 282 10.45 -7.79 10.96
CA ALA A 282 10.40 -6.80 9.89
C ALA A 282 11.49 -5.74 10.04
N THR A 283 11.74 -5.26 11.27
CA THR A 283 12.84 -4.32 11.56
C THR A 283 14.20 -4.94 11.23
N SER A 284 14.42 -6.20 11.62
CA SER A 284 15.68 -6.92 11.35
C SER A 284 15.95 -7.21 9.87
N LEU A 285 14.89 -7.26 9.05
CA LEU A 285 14.95 -7.50 7.61
C LEU A 285 14.90 -6.20 6.79
N ASP A 286 14.83 -5.04 7.45
CA ASP A 286 14.58 -3.75 6.80
C ASP A 286 13.30 -3.76 5.91
N VAL A 287 12.24 -4.45 6.36
CA VAL A 287 10.95 -4.56 5.67
C VAL A 287 9.95 -3.55 6.23
N PRO A 288 9.45 -2.60 5.41
CA PRO A 288 8.42 -1.66 5.83
C PRO A 288 7.10 -2.38 6.14
N HIS A 289 6.34 -1.86 7.11
CA HIS A 289 5.12 -2.53 7.57
C HIS A 289 4.00 -1.58 8.00
N LEU A 290 2.77 -2.03 7.76
CA LEU A 290 1.53 -1.31 8.03
C LEU A 290 0.58 -2.17 8.86
N ALA A 291 0.30 -1.73 10.08
CA ALA A 291 -0.70 -2.37 10.93
C ALA A 291 -2.12 -2.13 10.41
N TRP A 292 -3.01 -3.09 10.66
CA TRP A 292 -4.44 -2.94 10.46
C TRP A 292 -5.15 -2.66 11.79
N THR A 293 -6.05 -1.69 11.90
CA THR A 293 -6.24 -0.48 11.08
C THR A 293 -6.41 0.71 12.04
N PHE A 294 -6.01 1.93 11.64
CA PHE A 294 -6.07 3.15 12.46
C PHE A 294 -7.50 3.70 12.53
N HIS A 295 -8.38 2.86 13.06
CA HIS A 295 -9.81 3.02 13.01
C HIS A 295 -10.45 2.21 14.14
N MET A 296 -11.75 2.45 14.40
CA MET A 296 -12.54 1.76 15.43
C MET A 296 -13.44 0.65 14.88
N ARG A 297 -13.43 0.44 13.57
CA ARG A 297 -14.14 -0.63 12.86
C ARG A 297 -13.19 -1.28 11.87
N CYS A 298 -13.62 -2.43 11.33
CA CYS A 298 -12.82 -3.36 10.55
C CYS A 298 -11.72 -3.98 11.42
N ALA A 299 -12.14 -4.77 12.41
CA ALA A 299 -11.21 -5.37 13.36
C ALA A 299 -10.12 -6.23 12.66
N PRO A 300 -8.89 -6.28 13.22
CA PRO A 300 -8.48 -5.66 14.49
C PRO A 300 -8.35 -4.13 14.44
N ASN A 301 -8.81 -3.46 15.49
CA ASN A 301 -8.89 -2.01 15.56
C ASN A 301 -7.75 -1.45 16.41
N LEU A 302 -7.02 -0.45 15.90
CA LEU A 302 -6.05 0.29 16.70
C LEU A 302 -6.75 1.29 17.65
N LEU A 303 -7.98 1.70 17.36
CA LEU A 303 -8.72 2.68 18.16
C LEU A 303 -9.94 2.07 18.85
N VAL A 304 -10.21 2.54 20.07
CA VAL A 304 -11.42 2.19 20.82
C VAL A 304 -12.64 2.82 20.15
N ASP A 305 -13.72 2.05 20.00
CA ASP A 305 -14.98 2.58 19.49
C ASP A 305 -15.67 3.47 20.54
N ASN A 306 -15.48 4.78 20.39
CA ASN A 306 -16.17 5.82 21.15
C ASN A 306 -17.16 6.60 20.28
N SER A 307 -17.55 6.06 19.13
CA SER A 307 -18.42 6.73 18.16
C SER A 307 -19.88 6.83 18.63
N GLY A 308 -20.27 6.10 19.68
CA GLY A 308 -21.67 5.97 20.08
C GLY A 308 -22.53 5.28 19.02
N GLY A 309 -21.93 4.47 18.15
CA GLY A 309 -22.58 3.85 16.99
C GLY A 309 -22.58 4.71 15.72
N GLY A 310 -22.05 5.93 15.79
CA GLY A 310 -21.83 6.80 14.64
C GLY A 310 -20.66 6.35 13.77
N CYS A 311 -20.31 7.19 12.78
CA CYS A 311 -19.28 6.85 11.81
C CYS A 311 -17.85 7.21 12.23
N GLY A 312 -17.65 7.77 13.43
CA GLY A 312 -16.33 8.00 14.02
C GLY A 312 -15.76 9.39 13.84
N VAL A 313 -16.45 10.29 13.11
CA VAL A 313 -16.12 11.72 13.05
C VAL A 313 -16.07 12.32 14.45
N ASP A 314 -15.02 13.11 14.71
CA ASP A 314 -14.77 13.80 15.99
C ASP A 314 -14.64 12.89 17.23
N MET A 315 -14.60 11.56 17.05
CA MET A 315 -14.47 10.66 18.18
C MET A 315 -13.04 10.76 18.78
N PRO A 316 -12.89 10.58 20.10
CA PRO A 316 -11.57 10.45 20.72
C PRO A 316 -10.76 9.30 20.09
N LEU A 317 -9.55 9.59 19.64
CA LEU A 317 -8.61 8.60 19.05
C LEU A 317 -7.82 7.92 20.17
N MET A 318 -8.54 7.18 21.03
CA MET A 318 -7.92 6.42 22.12
C MET A 318 -7.43 5.05 21.61
N PRO A 319 -6.16 4.67 21.85
CA PRO A 319 -5.66 3.38 21.41
C PRO A 319 -6.31 2.21 22.16
N THR A 320 -6.49 1.09 21.47
CA THR A 320 -6.73 -0.23 22.09
C THR A 320 -5.42 -0.77 22.69
N GLU A 321 -5.44 -2.00 23.23
CA GLU A 321 -4.19 -2.70 23.61
C GLU A 321 -3.27 -2.89 22.40
N TRP A 322 -3.84 -3.31 21.27
CA TRP A 322 -3.15 -3.40 19.98
C TRP A 322 -2.63 -2.03 19.52
N GLY A 323 -3.48 -0.99 19.56
CA GLY A 323 -3.09 0.38 19.25
C GLY A 323 -1.94 0.90 20.10
N THR A 324 -1.93 0.56 21.39
CA THR A 324 -0.85 0.95 22.31
C THR A 324 0.46 0.26 21.93
N GLN A 325 0.43 -1.05 21.64
CA GLN A 325 1.61 -1.78 21.20
C GLN A 325 2.22 -1.17 19.92
N LEU A 326 1.38 -0.87 18.91
CA LEU A 326 1.86 -0.25 17.69
C LEU A 326 2.42 1.15 17.94
N ARG A 327 1.69 2.01 18.66
CA ARG A 327 2.17 3.37 18.96
C ARG A 327 3.54 3.36 19.62
N ASP A 328 3.72 2.51 20.62
CA ASP A 328 4.99 2.41 21.34
C ASP A 328 6.13 1.92 20.41
N ARG A 329 5.84 1.07 19.43
CA ARG A 329 6.79 0.68 18.36
C ARG A 329 7.13 1.84 17.45
N LEU A 330 6.14 2.60 16.99
CA LEU A 330 6.34 3.71 16.04
C LEU A 330 7.17 4.84 16.64
N LEU A 331 6.95 5.14 17.93
CA LEU A 331 7.72 6.15 18.68
C LEU A 331 9.15 5.70 19.02
N ALA A 332 9.44 4.40 18.99
CA ALA A 332 10.79 3.89 19.15
C ALA A 332 11.60 4.15 17.85
N PRO A 333 12.91 4.40 17.92
CA PRO A 333 13.74 4.44 16.72
C PRO A 333 13.58 3.17 15.86
N TRP A 334 13.80 3.30 14.55
CA TRP A 334 14.02 2.14 13.69
C TRP A 334 15.36 1.50 14.01
#